data_AF-Q2JQN6-F1
#
_entry.id   AF-Q2JQN6-F1
#
_cell.length_a   1.000
_cell.length_b   1.000
_cell.length_c   1.000
_cell.angle_alpha   90.00
_cell.angle_beta   90.00
_cell.angle_gamma   90.00
#
_symmetry.space_group_name_H-M   'P 1'
#
loop_
_entity.id
_entity.type
_entity.pdbx_description
1 polymer ?
#
loop_
_entity_poly.entity_id
_entity_poly.type
_entity_poly.pdbx_seq_one_letter_code
_entity_poly.pdbx_strand_id
1 'polypeptide(L)'
;MAAFSPWITPLNQTWQEVSPTGWTTVYEGIPAHIDCLGPLLYELFQERWAEIQVGQVVEGGVLEAAFKDPPALCVLYDGYLTVATETWHLHLCLEEHQGGPYSRTPPELRRKRLVGRAALYRRLNPQGQPRQWGIQFWNGAEESLLQIFLPSPFLGPGEDYLPEGKADYQKLSLYERLRAIYVEGKERIPYEDNPLKRPYLAVCRSSRCYPSRHYQPVVEALQSALREANLDIQVITSGCLEVCQQGPVVFYSGDRTWYKRVTPQVARQIVQEHLLKNCPLKAHLFPGD
;
A
#
# COMPACT_ATOMS: atom_id res chain seq x y z
N MET A 1 -16.88 -9.69 8.01
CA MET A 1 -16.09 -8.44 8.09
C MET A 1 -17.05 -7.33 8.47
N ALA A 2 -16.62 -6.39 9.33
CA ALA A 2 -17.40 -5.18 9.55
C ALA A 2 -17.49 -4.39 8.22
N ALA A 3 -18.60 -3.69 8.01
CA ALA A 3 -18.71 -2.78 6.86
C ALA A 3 -17.67 -1.66 7.00
N PHE A 4 -17.10 -1.23 5.87
CA PHE A 4 -16.19 -0.09 5.84
C PHE A 4 -16.88 1.16 6.41
N SER A 5 -16.21 1.89 7.30
CA SER A 5 -16.67 3.18 7.81
C SER A 5 -15.82 4.28 7.19
N PRO A 6 -16.42 5.28 6.51
CA PRO A 6 -15.69 6.42 5.99
C PRO A 6 -15.31 7.43 7.10
N TRP A 7 -15.71 7.19 8.34
CA TRP A 7 -15.39 8.05 9.49
C TRP A 7 -14.33 7.41 10.36
N ILE A 8 -13.32 8.21 10.71
CA ILE A 8 -12.26 7.85 11.62
C ILE A 8 -12.65 8.20 13.06
N THR A 9 -12.45 7.25 13.97
CA THR A 9 -12.42 7.53 15.41
C THR A 9 -11.02 8.02 15.77
N PRO A 10 -10.84 9.29 16.16
CA PRO A 10 -9.52 9.84 16.51
C PRO A 10 -8.87 9.09 17.66
N LEU A 11 -7.55 8.90 17.59
CA LEU A 11 -6.77 8.37 18.73
C LEU A 11 -6.67 9.38 19.88
N ASN A 12 -6.73 10.69 19.56
CA ASN A 12 -6.46 11.79 20.50
C ASN A 12 -5.10 11.65 21.21
N GLN A 13 -4.09 11.19 20.44
CA GLN A 13 -2.73 10.96 20.93
C GLN A 13 -1.76 11.94 20.27
N THR A 14 -0.96 12.60 21.11
CA THR A 14 0.12 13.47 20.68
C THR A 14 1.35 13.17 21.54
N TRP A 15 2.52 13.10 20.91
CA TRP A 15 3.79 12.95 21.61
C TRP A 15 4.88 13.72 20.88
N GLN A 16 6.04 13.87 21.52
CA GLN A 16 7.16 14.58 20.95
C GLN A 16 8.48 13.88 21.24
N GLU A 17 9.43 14.01 20.31
CA GLU A 17 10.80 13.57 20.44
C GLU A 17 11.71 14.78 20.30
N VAL A 18 12.64 14.97 21.24
CA VAL A 18 13.60 16.07 21.22
C VAL A 18 14.97 15.51 20.90
N SER A 19 15.55 15.97 19.80
CA SER A 19 16.91 15.61 19.41
C SER A 19 17.95 16.31 20.29
N PRO A 20 19.18 15.77 20.39
CA PRO A 20 20.28 16.42 21.11
C PRO A 20 20.64 17.82 20.60
N THR A 21 20.28 18.16 19.36
CA THR A 21 20.53 19.46 18.74
C THR A 21 19.39 20.46 18.94
N GLY A 22 18.39 20.13 19.77
CA GLY A 22 17.28 21.00 20.11
C GLY A 22 16.13 21.04 19.08
N TRP A 23 16.19 20.23 18.02
CA TRP A 23 15.04 20.01 17.16
C TRP A 23 14.00 19.13 17.85
N THR A 24 12.73 19.42 17.61
CA THR A 24 11.60 18.67 18.19
C THR A 24 10.72 18.11 17.09
N THR A 25 10.48 16.81 17.08
CA THR A 25 9.44 16.20 16.23
C THR A 25 8.18 16.03 17.05
N VAL A 26 7.07 16.66 16.61
CA VAL A 26 5.74 16.50 17.21
C VAL A 26 4.94 15.56 16.34
N TYR A 27 4.35 14.53 16.96
CA TYR A 27 3.57 13.50 16.29
C TYR A 27 2.11 13.54 16.74
N GLU A 28 1.21 13.29 15.81
CA GLU A 28 -0.24 13.18 16.04
C GLU A 28 -0.71 11.82 15.47
N GLY A 29 -1.23 10.97 16.35
CA GLY A 29 -1.49 9.56 16.05
C GLY A 29 -2.60 9.34 15.02
N ILE A 30 -2.36 8.39 14.11
CA ILE A 30 -3.33 7.88 13.12
C ILE A 30 -3.67 6.42 13.50
N PRO A 31 -4.96 6.02 13.51
CA PRO A 31 -5.33 4.61 13.72
C PRO A 31 -4.64 3.66 12.74
N ALA A 32 -3.86 2.71 13.27
CA ALA A 32 -3.04 1.79 12.47
C ALA A 32 -3.80 0.52 12.06
N HIS A 33 -4.96 0.67 11.41
CA HIS A 33 -5.70 -0.45 10.83
C HIS A 33 -5.99 -0.22 9.35
N ILE A 34 -6.24 -1.31 8.60
CA ILE A 34 -6.31 -1.28 7.13
C ILE A 34 -7.41 -0.36 6.58
N ASP A 35 -8.55 -0.22 7.27
CA ASP A 35 -9.62 0.68 6.85
C ASP A 35 -9.34 2.17 7.11
N CYS A 36 -8.30 2.49 7.89
CA CYS A 36 -7.78 3.85 8.02
C CYS A 36 -6.59 4.08 7.08
N LEU A 37 -5.58 3.21 7.15
CA LEU A 37 -4.34 3.36 6.38
C LEU A 37 -4.52 3.08 4.88
N GLY A 38 -5.46 2.21 4.52
CA GLY A 38 -5.67 1.81 3.12
C GLY A 38 -6.11 2.98 2.23
N PRO A 39 -7.21 3.66 2.54
CA PRO A 39 -7.65 4.85 1.80
C PRO A 39 -6.62 5.99 1.83
N LEU A 40 -5.96 6.22 2.97
CA LEU A 40 -4.89 7.22 3.12
C LEU A 40 -3.76 6.96 2.11
N LEU A 41 -3.22 5.75 2.11
CA LEU A 41 -2.09 5.39 1.27
C LEU A 41 -2.50 5.28 -0.21
N TYR A 42 -3.73 4.86 -0.49
CA TYR A 42 -4.26 4.86 -1.86
C TYR A 42 -4.32 6.28 -2.42
N GLU A 43 -4.91 7.25 -1.71
CA GLU A 43 -4.95 8.64 -2.14
C GLU A 43 -3.53 9.16 -2.42
N LEU A 44 -2.61 8.93 -1.48
CA LEU A 44 -1.23 9.38 -1.59
C LEU A 44 -0.49 8.80 -2.80
N PHE A 45 -0.64 7.51 -3.08
CA PHE A 45 0.12 6.86 -4.16
C PHE A 45 -0.58 6.84 -5.52
N GLN A 46 -1.91 6.96 -5.58
CA GLN A 46 -2.65 6.94 -6.85
C GLN A 46 -3.01 8.35 -7.33
N GLU A 47 -3.31 9.27 -6.40
CA GLU A 47 -3.87 10.58 -6.74
C GLU A 47 -2.89 11.71 -6.48
N ARG A 48 -2.07 11.58 -5.42
CA ARG A 48 -1.18 12.65 -4.92
C ARG A 48 0.31 12.29 -5.00
N TRP A 49 0.67 11.29 -5.81
CA TRP A 49 2.04 10.76 -5.90
C TRP A 49 3.07 11.84 -6.26
N ALA A 50 2.68 12.84 -7.05
CA ALA A 50 3.54 13.92 -7.51
C ALA A 50 3.85 14.97 -6.41
N GLU A 51 3.11 14.95 -5.31
CA GLU A 51 3.26 15.90 -4.21
C GLU A 51 4.06 15.34 -3.04
N ILE A 52 4.33 14.03 -3.05
CA ILE A 52 4.98 13.34 -1.93
C ILE A 52 6.31 12.73 -2.32
N GLN A 53 7.14 12.51 -1.31
CA GLN A 53 8.33 11.68 -1.40
C GLN A 53 8.24 10.58 -0.35
N VAL A 54 8.96 9.49 -0.57
CA VAL A 54 9.04 8.38 0.37
C VAL A 54 10.47 8.17 0.80
N GLY A 55 10.67 7.71 2.02
CA GLY A 55 12.02 7.43 2.47
C GLY A 55 12.14 6.73 3.81
N GLN A 56 13.38 6.51 4.19
CA GLN A 56 13.77 6.05 5.52
C GLN A 56 14.84 7.01 6.04
N VAL A 57 14.57 7.59 7.20
CA VAL A 57 15.53 8.41 7.94
C VAL A 57 15.82 7.68 9.23
N VAL A 58 17.06 7.23 9.38
CA VAL A 58 17.59 6.62 10.59
C VAL A 58 18.93 7.26 10.92
N GLU A 59 19.36 7.15 12.18
CA GLU A 59 20.68 7.66 12.58
C GLU A 59 21.78 7.00 11.73
N GLY A 60 22.57 7.83 11.04
CA GLY A 60 23.64 7.38 10.15
C GLY A 60 23.21 6.98 8.73
N GLY A 61 21.94 7.08 8.35
CA GLY A 61 21.49 6.71 7.00
C GLY A 61 20.17 7.35 6.58
N VAL A 62 20.16 7.93 5.36
CA VAL A 62 18.97 8.52 4.75
C VAL A 62 18.81 7.98 3.34
N LEU A 63 17.60 7.53 3.02
CA LEU A 63 17.16 7.23 1.67
C LEU A 63 15.87 7.98 1.42
N GLU A 64 15.82 8.76 0.34
CA GLU A 64 14.62 9.45 -0.12
C GLU A 64 14.43 9.18 -1.61
N ALA A 65 13.19 9.01 -2.02
CA ALA A 65 12.79 8.76 -3.39
C ALA A 65 11.55 9.58 -3.74
N ALA A 66 11.67 10.36 -4.81
CA ALA A 66 10.56 11.06 -5.43
C ALA A 66 10.00 10.24 -6.60
N PHE A 67 8.72 10.44 -6.90
CA PHE A 67 8.08 9.88 -8.08
C PHE A 67 8.28 10.80 -9.29
N LYS A 68 8.68 10.23 -10.43
CA LYS A 68 8.76 10.95 -11.71
C LYS A 68 7.51 10.76 -12.56
N ASP A 69 6.86 9.62 -12.40
CA ASP A 69 5.68 9.18 -13.12
C ASP A 69 4.71 8.52 -12.13
N PRO A 70 3.40 8.43 -12.47
CA PRO A 70 2.45 7.68 -11.66
C PRO A 70 2.93 6.24 -11.41
N PRO A 71 2.73 5.68 -10.20
CA PRO A 71 3.05 4.29 -9.96
C PRO A 71 2.32 3.36 -10.93
N ALA A 72 3.05 2.42 -11.52
CA ALA A 72 2.49 1.39 -12.40
C ALA A 72 1.66 0.34 -11.62
N LEU A 73 1.88 0.24 -10.31
CA LEU A 73 1.17 -0.66 -9.41
C LEU A 73 1.02 -0.01 -8.04
N CYS A 74 -0.17 -0.11 -7.44
CA CYS A 74 -0.43 0.16 -6.04
C CYS A 74 -1.49 -0.85 -5.58
N VAL A 75 -1.06 -1.91 -4.89
CA VAL A 75 -1.92 -3.05 -4.54
C VAL A 75 -1.53 -3.62 -3.18
N LEU A 76 -2.52 -4.13 -2.44
CA LEU A 76 -2.28 -4.90 -1.22
C LEU A 76 -2.11 -6.38 -1.57
N TYR A 77 -0.88 -6.88 -1.50
CA TYR A 77 -0.53 -8.27 -1.80
C TYR A 77 -0.01 -8.99 -0.57
N ASP A 78 -0.71 -10.03 -0.14
CA ASP A 78 -0.41 -10.84 1.04
C ASP A 78 0.06 -9.99 2.24
N GLY A 79 -0.76 -9.01 2.63
CA GLY A 79 -0.50 -8.12 3.76
C GLY A 79 0.38 -6.90 3.46
N TYR A 80 1.11 -6.89 2.35
CA TYR A 80 1.98 -5.77 1.97
C TYR A 80 1.34 -4.88 0.90
N LEU A 81 1.17 -3.60 1.23
CA LEU A 81 1.02 -2.58 0.20
C LEU A 81 2.29 -2.59 -0.63
N THR A 82 2.14 -2.81 -1.92
CA THR A 82 3.21 -2.78 -2.90
C THR A 82 2.95 -1.63 -3.85
N VAL A 83 3.87 -0.68 -3.87
CA VAL A 83 3.87 0.44 -4.82
C VAL A 83 5.09 0.28 -5.71
N ALA A 84 4.89 0.21 -7.02
CA ALA A 84 5.97 0.01 -7.98
C ALA A 84 5.95 1.05 -9.09
N THR A 85 7.12 1.62 -9.34
CA THR A 85 7.43 2.40 -10.54
C THR A 85 8.23 1.52 -11.51
N GLU A 86 8.67 2.08 -12.63
CA GLU A 86 9.58 1.37 -13.55
C GLU A 86 10.94 1.06 -12.92
N THR A 87 11.45 1.96 -12.06
CA THR A 87 12.86 1.92 -11.61
C THR A 87 13.02 1.47 -10.16
N TRP A 88 11.98 1.59 -9.34
CA TRP A 88 12.01 1.21 -7.93
C TRP A 88 10.62 0.82 -7.44
N HIS A 89 10.57 0.05 -6.35
CA HIS A 89 9.33 -0.31 -5.66
C HIS A 89 9.54 -0.28 -4.14
N LEU A 90 8.45 -0.18 -3.41
CA LEU A 90 8.43 -0.28 -1.95
C LEU A 90 7.37 -1.27 -1.47
N HIS A 91 7.52 -1.71 -0.24
CA HIS A 91 6.58 -2.57 0.46
C HIS A 91 6.32 -2.06 1.88
N LEU A 92 5.04 -1.98 2.29
CA LEU A 92 4.64 -1.63 3.65
C LEU A 92 3.58 -2.61 4.17
N CYS A 93 3.81 -3.25 5.31
CA CYS A 93 2.96 -4.31 5.84
C CYS A 93 1.73 -3.73 6.56
N LEU A 94 0.56 -3.72 5.91
CA LEU A 94 -0.69 -3.16 6.45
C LEU A 94 -1.67 -4.22 6.99
N GLU A 95 -1.48 -5.48 6.62
CA GLU A 95 -2.22 -6.63 7.17
C GLU A 95 -1.27 -7.81 7.42
N GLU A 96 -1.76 -8.87 8.07
CA GLU A 96 -0.97 -10.07 8.31
C GLU A 96 -0.47 -10.72 7.00
N HIS A 97 0.84 -10.70 6.82
CA HIS A 97 1.49 -11.44 5.74
C HIS A 97 1.52 -12.94 6.03
N GLN A 98 0.72 -13.73 5.31
CA GLN A 98 0.61 -15.16 5.58
C GLN A 98 1.85 -15.92 5.10
N GLY A 99 2.56 -15.45 4.07
CA GLY A 99 3.70 -16.17 3.48
C GLY A 99 3.26 -17.15 2.40
N GLY A 100 2.38 -16.68 1.52
CA GLY A 100 1.90 -17.44 0.37
C GLY A 100 0.88 -18.54 0.71
N PRO A 101 0.68 -19.52 -0.20
CA PRO A 101 -0.42 -20.49 -0.14
C PRO A 101 -0.35 -21.45 1.05
N TYR A 102 0.84 -21.64 1.64
CA TYR A 102 1.04 -22.52 2.81
C TYR A 102 1.10 -21.76 4.13
N SER A 103 0.83 -20.46 4.13
CA SER A 103 0.84 -19.62 5.33
C SER A 103 2.13 -19.76 6.16
N ARG A 104 3.29 -19.77 5.48
CA ARG A 104 4.60 -20.11 6.08
C ARG A 104 5.14 -19.09 7.07
N THR A 105 4.60 -17.88 7.09
CA THR A 105 5.04 -16.83 8.03
C THR A 105 4.54 -17.17 9.44
N PRO A 106 5.40 -17.33 10.45
CA PRO A 106 4.96 -17.61 11.82
C PRO A 106 4.16 -16.44 12.43
N PRO A 107 3.18 -16.69 13.33
CA PRO A 107 2.36 -15.63 13.92
C PRO A 107 3.14 -14.49 14.58
N GLU A 108 4.25 -14.80 15.26
CA GLU A 108 5.13 -13.79 15.87
C GLU A 108 5.71 -12.83 14.83
N LEU A 109 6.18 -13.37 13.70
CA LEU A 109 6.74 -12.57 12.63
C LEU A 109 5.67 -11.74 11.91
N ARG A 110 4.43 -12.23 11.83
CA ARG A 110 3.29 -11.44 11.30
C ARG A 110 3.04 -10.21 12.16
N ARG A 111 2.96 -10.40 13.49
CA ARG A 111 2.80 -9.29 14.45
C ARG A 111 3.94 -8.29 14.38
N LYS A 112 5.20 -8.78 14.29
CA LYS A 112 6.37 -7.91 14.17
C LYS A 112 6.35 -7.07 12.89
N ARG A 113 6.00 -7.65 11.74
CA ARG A 113 6.03 -6.97 10.43
C ARG A 113 4.95 -5.91 10.28
N LEU A 114 3.76 -6.18 10.82
CA LEU A 114 2.58 -5.32 10.69
C LEU A 114 2.87 -3.90 11.20
N VAL A 115 2.39 -2.89 10.49
CA VAL A 115 2.35 -1.51 11.00
C VAL A 115 1.53 -1.50 12.29
N GLY A 116 2.20 -1.24 13.41
CA GLY A 116 1.59 -1.15 14.74
C GLY A 116 1.24 0.27 15.13
N ARG A 117 1.92 1.26 14.54
CA ARG A 117 1.74 2.68 14.83
C ARG A 117 1.97 3.54 13.59
N ALA A 118 1.18 4.61 13.47
CA ALA A 118 1.29 5.61 12.42
C ALA A 118 1.01 7.00 12.98
N ALA A 119 1.64 8.04 12.42
CA ALA A 119 1.36 9.42 12.80
C ALA A 119 1.67 10.42 11.71
N LEU A 120 0.90 11.51 11.68
CA LEU A 120 1.37 12.76 11.08
C LEU A 120 2.44 13.36 12.00
N TYR A 121 3.48 13.94 11.40
CA TYR A 121 4.52 14.63 12.16
C TYR A 121 4.80 16.03 11.62
N ARG A 122 5.27 16.88 12.53
CA ARG A 122 5.92 18.15 12.23
C ARG A 122 7.28 18.19 12.91
N ARG A 123 8.33 18.52 12.17
CA ARG A 123 9.66 18.75 12.74
C ARG A 123 9.87 20.25 12.95
N LEU A 124 10.08 20.64 14.19
CA LEU A 124 10.28 22.02 14.63
C LEU A 124 11.78 22.28 14.81
N ASN A 125 12.22 23.44 14.33
CA ASN A 125 13.57 23.93 14.64
C ASN A 125 13.68 24.32 16.14
N PRO A 126 14.90 24.64 16.65
CA PRO A 126 15.08 25.05 18.04
C PRO A 126 14.27 26.30 18.47
N GLN A 127 13.79 27.10 17.51
CA GLN A 127 12.91 28.24 17.74
C GLN A 127 11.42 27.86 17.81
N GLY A 128 11.08 26.58 17.71
CA GLY A 128 9.70 26.07 17.74
C GLY A 128 8.94 26.24 16.43
N GLN A 129 9.60 26.60 15.33
CA GLN A 129 8.95 26.82 14.03
C GLN A 129 8.95 25.50 13.23
N PRO A 130 7.80 25.09 12.65
CA PRO A 130 7.73 23.88 11.84
C PRO A 130 8.50 24.08 10.54
N ARG A 131 9.33 23.09 10.18
CA ARG A 131 10.19 23.09 8.99
C ARG A 131 9.97 21.89 8.08
N GLN A 132 9.34 20.83 8.58
CA GLN A 132 9.08 19.61 7.84
C GLN A 132 7.76 19.00 8.29
N TRP A 133 7.06 18.39 7.35
CA TRP A 133 5.76 17.73 7.55
C TRP A 133 5.81 16.36 6.89
N GLY A 134 5.19 15.36 7.50
CA GLY A 134 5.16 14.03 6.92
C GLY A 134 4.31 13.05 7.69
N ILE A 135 4.38 11.80 7.27
CA ILE A 135 3.79 10.64 7.91
C ILE A 135 4.90 9.68 8.28
N GLN A 136 4.84 9.11 9.49
CA GLN A 136 5.79 8.10 9.94
C GLN A 136 5.04 6.83 10.34
N PHE A 137 5.63 5.69 9.99
CA PHE A 137 5.11 4.36 10.29
C PHE A 137 6.11 3.57 11.13
N TRP A 138 5.61 2.80 12.10
CA TRP A 138 6.39 1.86 12.90
C TRP A 138 5.73 0.49 12.88
N ASN A 139 6.55 -0.55 12.97
CA ASN A 139 6.06 -1.91 13.02
C ASN A 139 5.63 -2.32 14.45
N GLY A 140 5.13 -3.55 14.61
CA GLY A 140 4.71 -4.08 15.92
C GLY A 140 5.83 -4.27 16.94
N ALA A 141 7.09 -4.02 16.57
CA ALA A 141 8.26 -3.99 17.45
C ALA A 141 8.80 -2.56 17.67
N GLU A 142 8.02 -1.54 17.31
CA GLU A 142 8.40 -0.11 17.40
C GLU A 142 9.61 0.29 16.54
N GLU A 143 9.96 -0.51 15.54
CA GLU A 143 11.01 -0.18 14.57
C GLU A 143 10.45 0.77 13.49
N SER A 144 11.19 1.82 13.13
CA SER A 144 10.84 2.73 12.04
C SER A 144 10.78 1.99 10.71
N LEU A 145 9.68 2.14 9.96
CA LEU A 145 9.46 1.46 8.68
C LEU A 145 9.63 2.39 7.48
N LEU A 146 8.78 3.40 7.37
CA LEU A 146 8.69 4.27 6.20
C LEU A 146 8.30 5.67 6.66
N GLN A 147 8.83 6.67 5.98
CA GLN A 147 8.37 8.04 6.04
C GLN A 147 7.78 8.44 4.70
N ILE A 148 6.69 9.20 4.75
CA ILE A 148 6.17 9.94 3.61
C ILE A 148 6.38 11.41 3.90
N PHE A 149 7.16 12.10 3.07
CA PHE A 149 7.39 13.53 3.17
C PHE A 149 6.29 14.26 2.42
N LEU A 150 5.67 15.22 3.10
CA LEU A 150 4.60 16.05 2.56
C LEU A 150 5.16 17.40 2.10
N PRO A 151 4.45 18.14 1.24
CA PRO A 151 4.94 19.40 0.69
C PRO A 151 5.41 20.40 1.76
N SER A 152 6.60 20.98 1.53
CA SER A 152 7.15 22.03 2.38
C SER A 152 6.86 23.42 1.80
N PRO A 153 6.32 24.37 2.60
CA PRO A 153 6.13 25.77 2.19
C PRO A 153 7.41 26.50 1.84
N PHE A 154 8.56 25.99 2.30
CA PHE A 154 9.84 26.66 2.15
C PHE A 154 10.60 26.24 0.89
N LEU A 155 10.12 25.25 0.14
CA LEU A 155 10.80 24.73 -1.06
C LEU A 155 10.11 25.20 -2.33
N GLY A 156 10.90 25.57 -3.34
CA GLY A 156 10.44 25.91 -4.69
C GLY A 156 10.30 24.67 -5.60
N PRO A 157 9.97 24.85 -6.89
CA PRO A 157 9.80 23.74 -7.84
C PRO A 157 11.05 22.88 -8.06
N GLY A 158 12.25 23.44 -7.86
CA GLY A 158 13.53 22.72 -7.97
C GLY A 158 14.04 22.17 -6.65
N GLU A 159 13.20 22.09 -5.61
CA GLU A 159 13.58 21.74 -4.23
C GLU A 159 14.55 22.74 -3.56
N ASP A 160 14.84 23.87 -4.21
CA ASP A 160 15.60 24.96 -3.60
C ASP A 160 14.78 25.68 -2.53
N TYR A 161 15.45 26.15 -1.48
CA TYR A 161 14.82 27.01 -0.49
C TYR A 161 14.35 28.33 -1.13
N LEU A 162 13.10 28.69 -0.88
CA LEU A 162 12.55 29.98 -1.22
C LEU A 162 13.23 31.09 -0.40
N PRO A 163 13.33 32.32 -0.95
CA PRO A 163 13.86 33.45 -0.20
C PRO A 163 13.11 33.69 1.12
N GLU A 164 13.79 34.31 2.07
CA GLU A 164 13.17 34.65 3.36
C GLU A 164 11.88 35.46 3.17
N GLY A 165 10.83 35.09 3.92
CA GLY A 165 9.50 35.71 3.81
C GLY A 165 8.71 35.33 2.54
N LYS A 166 9.20 34.41 1.70
CA LYS A 166 8.51 33.92 0.49
C LYS A 166 7.93 32.51 0.63
N ALA A 167 7.72 32.04 1.87
CA ALA A 167 7.11 30.74 2.09
C ALA A 167 5.69 30.66 1.48
N ASP A 168 5.43 29.57 0.76
CA ASP A 168 4.13 29.29 0.15
C ASP A 168 3.34 28.32 1.02
N TYR A 169 2.54 28.88 1.92
CA TYR A 169 1.74 28.09 2.87
C TYR A 169 0.57 27.34 2.21
N GLN A 170 0.20 27.64 0.95
CA GLN A 170 -0.85 26.87 0.26
C GLN A 170 -0.45 25.40 0.05
N LYS A 171 0.86 25.13 0.04
CA LYS A 171 1.42 23.77 0.01
C LYS A 171 1.02 22.90 1.21
N LEU A 172 0.60 23.51 2.34
CA LEU A 172 0.14 22.75 3.50
C LEU A 172 -1.27 22.16 3.35
N SER A 173 -2.00 22.51 2.28
CA SER A 173 -3.37 22.04 2.07
C SER A 173 -3.51 20.51 2.12
N LEU A 174 -2.56 19.75 1.58
CA LEU A 174 -2.54 18.29 1.70
C LEU A 174 -2.39 17.84 3.16
N TYR A 175 -1.41 18.38 3.89
CA TYR A 175 -1.20 18.06 5.30
C TYR A 175 -2.44 18.37 6.16
N GLU A 176 -3.02 19.55 5.97
CA GLU A 176 -4.20 20.00 6.72
C GLU A 176 -5.41 19.11 6.47
N ARG A 177 -5.66 18.74 5.21
CA ARG A 177 -6.74 17.83 4.83
C ARG A 177 -6.52 16.43 5.42
N LEU A 178 -5.32 15.87 5.28
CA LEU A 178 -5.02 14.55 5.86
C LEU A 178 -5.20 14.56 7.39
N ARG A 179 -4.81 15.65 8.06
CA ARG A 179 -4.99 15.81 9.49
C ARG A 179 -6.48 15.88 9.87
N ALA A 180 -7.28 16.65 9.13
CA ALA A 180 -8.71 16.77 9.37
C ALA A 180 -9.45 15.42 9.26
N ILE A 181 -9.06 14.57 8.31
CA ILE A 181 -9.64 13.23 8.10
C ILE A 181 -9.09 12.21 9.10
N TYR A 182 -7.77 11.99 9.10
CA TYR A 182 -7.15 10.81 9.70
C TYR A 182 -6.66 10.99 11.14
N VAL A 183 -6.54 12.24 11.61
CA VAL A 183 -6.16 12.55 12.99
C VAL A 183 -7.36 13.09 13.76
N GLU A 184 -8.08 14.05 13.19
CA GLU A 184 -9.16 14.76 13.90
C GLU A 184 -10.55 14.16 13.67
N GLY A 185 -10.74 13.34 12.63
CA GLY A 185 -12.03 12.74 12.30
C GLY A 185 -13.14 13.75 11.97
N LYS A 186 -12.77 14.98 11.56
CA LYS A 186 -13.70 16.07 11.23
C LYS A 186 -14.27 15.94 9.82
N GLU A 187 -13.54 15.26 8.95
CA GLU A 187 -13.93 15.02 7.57
C GLU A 187 -14.00 13.52 7.28
N ARG A 188 -14.87 13.14 6.35
CA ARG A 188 -14.97 11.75 5.87
C ARG A 188 -13.78 11.41 4.97
N ILE A 189 -13.40 10.14 4.99
CA ILE A 189 -12.60 9.53 3.94
C ILE A 189 -13.36 9.66 2.60
N PRO A 190 -12.70 10.10 1.51
CA PRO A 190 -13.36 10.38 0.22
C PRO A 190 -13.63 9.11 -0.62
N TYR A 191 -13.88 7.97 0.02
CA TYR A 191 -14.17 6.70 -0.64
C TYR A 191 -15.40 6.04 -0.01
N GLU A 192 -16.13 5.26 -0.80
CA GLU A 192 -17.29 4.48 -0.33
C GLU A 192 -16.87 3.10 0.21
N ASP A 193 -15.70 2.62 -0.20
CA ASP A 193 -15.06 1.38 0.21
C ASP A 193 -13.56 1.61 0.48
N ASN A 194 -12.87 0.59 0.99
CA ASN A 194 -11.42 0.62 1.08
C ASN A 194 -10.81 0.24 -0.29
N PRO A 195 -10.24 1.19 -1.05
CA PRO A 195 -9.80 0.93 -2.42
C PRO A 195 -8.66 -0.11 -2.49
N LEU A 196 -7.85 -0.26 -1.45
CA LEU A 196 -6.81 -1.30 -1.39
C LEU A 196 -7.35 -2.71 -1.10
N LYS A 197 -8.62 -2.83 -0.70
CA LYS A 197 -9.29 -4.12 -0.48
C LYS A 197 -10.10 -4.57 -1.69
N ARG A 198 -10.16 -3.78 -2.77
CA ARG A 198 -10.81 -4.18 -4.01
C ARG A 198 -10.13 -5.44 -4.58
N PRO A 199 -10.90 -6.46 -4.96
CA PRO A 199 -10.36 -7.73 -5.40
C PRO A 199 -9.61 -7.59 -6.73
N TYR A 200 -8.60 -8.44 -6.90
CA TYR A 200 -7.82 -8.57 -8.12
C TYR A 200 -7.40 -10.02 -8.35
N LEU A 201 -7.03 -10.32 -9.58
CA LEU A 201 -6.40 -11.56 -10.00
C LEU A 201 -4.94 -11.28 -10.34
N ALA A 202 -4.00 -11.92 -9.65
CA ALA A 202 -2.57 -11.84 -9.94
C ALA A 202 -2.10 -13.06 -10.72
N VAL A 203 -1.59 -12.83 -11.93
CA VAL A 203 -1.00 -13.88 -12.78
C VAL A 203 0.53 -13.87 -12.66
N CYS A 204 1.11 -15.00 -12.25
CA CYS A 204 2.56 -15.14 -12.13
C CYS A 204 3.25 -15.07 -13.51
N ARG A 205 4.14 -14.08 -13.69
CA ARG A 205 4.94 -13.87 -14.92
C ARG A 205 6.42 -14.22 -14.78
N SER A 206 6.79 -15.03 -13.79
CA SER A 206 8.19 -15.36 -13.51
C SER A 206 8.88 -16.02 -14.70
N SER A 207 9.91 -15.36 -15.25
CA SER A 207 10.75 -15.89 -16.32
C SER A 207 11.59 -17.10 -15.88
N ARG A 208 11.76 -17.29 -14.56
CA ARG A 208 12.47 -18.42 -13.95
C ARG A 208 11.69 -19.73 -14.04
N CYS A 209 10.38 -19.66 -14.22
CA CYS A 209 9.49 -20.82 -14.27
C CYS A 209 9.02 -21.03 -15.72
N TYR A 210 9.41 -22.14 -16.36
CA TYR A 210 9.04 -22.40 -17.77
C TYR A 210 7.51 -22.31 -18.00
N PRO A 211 6.66 -22.93 -17.15
CA PRO A 211 5.21 -22.78 -17.28
C PRO A 211 4.68 -21.33 -17.21
N SER A 212 5.36 -20.42 -16.52
CA SER A 212 4.91 -19.03 -16.32
C SER A 212 5.46 -18.03 -17.35
N ARG A 213 6.29 -18.49 -18.31
CA ARG A 213 6.86 -17.62 -19.36
C ARG A 213 5.81 -17.12 -20.34
N HIS A 214 4.80 -17.94 -20.61
CA HIS A 214 3.70 -17.65 -21.55
C HIS A 214 2.41 -17.31 -20.79
N TYR A 215 2.47 -16.29 -19.93
CA TYR A 215 1.37 -15.89 -19.07
C TYR A 215 0.32 -15.02 -19.79
N GLN A 216 0.68 -14.38 -20.91
CA GLN A 216 -0.16 -13.40 -21.60
C GLN A 216 -1.53 -13.97 -22.02
N PRO A 217 -1.63 -15.20 -22.59
CA PRO A 217 -2.92 -15.78 -22.94
C PRO A 217 -3.83 -16.01 -21.72
N VAL A 218 -3.26 -16.24 -20.53
CA VAL A 218 -4.03 -16.37 -19.29
C VAL A 218 -4.58 -15.01 -18.85
N VAL A 219 -3.76 -13.96 -18.92
CA VAL A 219 -4.19 -12.58 -18.63
C VAL A 219 -5.32 -12.14 -19.56
N GLU A 220 -5.14 -12.33 -20.87
CA GLU A 220 -6.14 -11.99 -21.88
C GLU A 220 -7.46 -12.73 -21.66
N ALA A 221 -7.39 -14.03 -21.35
CA ALA A 221 -8.56 -14.85 -21.08
C ALA A 221 -9.32 -14.40 -19.82
N LEU A 222 -8.60 -14.05 -18.73
CA LEU A 222 -9.21 -13.49 -17.52
C LEU A 222 -9.88 -12.15 -17.82
N GLN A 223 -9.18 -11.22 -18.47
CA GLN A 223 -9.72 -9.90 -18.81
C GLN A 223 -10.95 -9.99 -19.72
N SER A 224 -10.93 -10.87 -20.74
CA SER A 224 -12.11 -11.09 -21.59
C SER A 224 -13.28 -11.64 -20.80
N ALA A 225 -13.05 -12.68 -19.99
CA ALA A 225 -14.12 -13.29 -19.21
C ALA A 225 -14.72 -12.33 -18.17
N LEU A 226 -13.92 -11.48 -17.54
CA LEU A 226 -14.38 -10.45 -16.60
C LEU A 226 -15.24 -9.39 -17.30
N ARG A 227 -14.84 -8.93 -18.49
CA ARG A 227 -15.65 -8.00 -19.31
C ARG A 227 -16.98 -8.62 -19.71
N GLU A 228 -16.98 -9.86 -20.17
CA GLU A 228 -18.19 -10.61 -20.54
C GLU A 228 -19.13 -10.82 -19.33
N ALA A 229 -18.55 -11.01 -18.14
CA ALA A 229 -19.27 -11.17 -16.87
C ALA A 229 -19.69 -9.84 -16.22
N ASN A 230 -19.28 -8.69 -16.76
CA ASN A 230 -19.46 -7.36 -16.16
C ASN A 230 -18.96 -7.28 -14.71
N LEU A 231 -17.79 -7.89 -14.43
CA LEU A 231 -17.14 -7.87 -13.12
C LEU A 231 -16.00 -6.84 -13.09
N ASP A 232 -16.06 -5.91 -12.14
CA ASP A 232 -15.00 -4.93 -11.89
C ASP A 232 -13.90 -5.51 -11.00
N ILE A 233 -13.06 -6.37 -11.59
CA ILE A 233 -11.93 -7.02 -10.93
C ILE A 233 -10.67 -6.77 -11.77
N GLN A 234 -9.62 -6.23 -11.15
CA GLN A 234 -8.39 -5.96 -11.87
C GLN A 234 -7.61 -7.26 -12.14
N VAL A 235 -7.02 -7.39 -13.33
CA VAL A 235 -6.02 -8.44 -13.61
C VAL A 235 -4.65 -7.79 -13.62
N ILE A 236 -3.79 -8.19 -12.68
CA ILE A 236 -2.41 -7.73 -12.55
C ILE A 236 -1.44 -8.88 -12.85
N THR A 237 -0.18 -8.53 -13.14
CA THR A 237 0.90 -9.51 -13.21
C THR A 237 1.75 -9.44 -11.96
N SER A 238 2.20 -10.59 -11.47
CA SER A 238 3.06 -10.69 -10.30
C SER A 238 4.41 -11.32 -10.66
N GLY A 239 5.44 -10.98 -9.87
CA GLY A 239 6.74 -11.64 -9.95
C GLY A 239 6.68 -13.13 -9.59
N CYS A 240 7.81 -13.71 -9.20
CA CYS A 240 7.82 -15.09 -8.73
C CYS A 240 6.98 -15.25 -7.46
N LEU A 241 6.03 -16.18 -7.48
CA LEU A 241 5.21 -16.55 -6.33
C LEU A 241 5.77 -17.73 -5.52
N GLU A 242 7.01 -18.13 -5.80
CA GLU A 242 7.76 -19.20 -5.11
C GLU A 242 7.10 -20.59 -5.15
N VAL A 243 6.24 -20.81 -6.15
CA VAL A 243 5.53 -22.08 -6.41
C VAL A 243 5.92 -22.62 -7.80
N CYS A 244 7.25 -22.68 -8.02
CA CYS A 244 7.91 -22.80 -9.33
C CYS A 244 7.56 -24.02 -10.20
N GLN A 245 6.70 -24.94 -9.75
CA GLN A 245 6.27 -26.13 -10.51
C GLN A 245 4.76 -26.16 -10.80
N GLN A 246 4.02 -25.15 -10.36
CA GLN A 246 2.56 -25.12 -10.44
C GLN A 246 2.06 -24.08 -11.45
N GLY A 247 2.95 -23.51 -12.27
CA GLY A 247 2.63 -22.42 -13.18
C GLY A 247 1.81 -22.82 -14.43
N PRO A 248 1.19 -21.84 -15.12
CA PRO A 248 0.88 -20.50 -14.62
C PRO A 248 0.03 -20.56 -13.35
N VAL A 249 0.36 -19.70 -12.39
CA VAL A 249 -0.38 -19.57 -11.13
C VAL A 249 -1.20 -18.30 -11.18
N VAL A 250 -2.46 -18.40 -10.76
CA VAL A 250 -3.36 -17.27 -10.59
C VAL A 250 -3.79 -17.20 -9.13
N PHE A 251 -3.60 -16.04 -8.51
CA PHE A 251 -4.06 -15.76 -7.16
C PHE A 251 -5.26 -14.80 -7.22
N TYR A 252 -6.36 -15.15 -6.56
CA TYR A 252 -7.50 -14.28 -6.38
C TYR A 252 -7.48 -13.67 -4.98
N SER A 253 -7.38 -12.35 -4.89
CA SER A 253 -7.22 -11.67 -3.59
C SER A 253 -8.51 -11.57 -2.77
N GLY A 254 -9.68 -11.67 -3.42
CA GLY A 254 -10.98 -11.50 -2.76
C GLY A 254 -11.25 -12.52 -1.66
N ASP A 255 -10.84 -13.77 -1.86
CA ASP A 255 -10.93 -14.84 -0.85
C ASP A 255 -9.61 -15.59 -0.62
N ARG A 256 -8.53 -15.08 -1.22
CA ARG A 256 -7.17 -15.64 -1.13
C ARG A 256 -6.99 -17.02 -1.78
N THR A 257 -7.84 -17.39 -2.72
CA THR A 257 -7.71 -18.64 -3.48
C THR A 257 -6.52 -18.59 -4.43
N TRP A 258 -5.78 -19.71 -4.53
CA TRP A 258 -4.74 -19.87 -5.54
C TRP A 258 -5.08 -21.00 -6.50
N TYR A 259 -4.75 -20.77 -7.76
CA TYR A 259 -4.95 -21.72 -8.84
C TYR A 259 -3.62 -22.12 -9.47
N LYS A 260 -3.43 -23.43 -9.67
CA LYS A 260 -2.28 -24.02 -10.37
C LYS A 260 -2.63 -24.44 -11.79
N ARG A 261 -1.59 -24.49 -12.63
CA ARG A 261 -1.64 -24.99 -14.02
C ARG A 261 -2.76 -24.34 -14.82
N VAL A 262 -2.89 -23.02 -14.66
CA VAL A 262 -3.97 -22.26 -15.26
C VAL A 262 -3.70 -22.11 -16.75
N THR A 263 -4.59 -22.66 -17.56
CA THR A 263 -4.65 -22.44 -19.01
C THR A 263 -5.65 -21.32 -19.31
N PRO A 264 -5.70 -20.78 -20.55
CA PRO A 264 -6.75 -19.83 -20.94
C PRO A 264 -8.18 -20.34 -20.70
N GLN A 265 -8.41 -21.65 -20.87
CA GLN A 265 -9.71 -22.26 -20.57
C GLN A 265 -10.01 -22.25 -19.08
N VAL A 266 -9.04 -22.64 -18.25
CA VAL A 266 -9.18 -22.61 -16.78
C VAL A 266 -9.39 -21.18 -16.29
N ALA A 267 -8.69 -20.19 -16.87
CA ALA A 267 -8.89 -18.78 -16.57
C ALA A 267 -10.34 -18.33 -16.78
N ARG A 268 -10.97 -18.69 -17.92
CA ARG A 268 -12.39 -18.40 -18.15
C ARG A 268 -13.27 -19.10 -17.12
N GLN A 269 -12.98 -20.35 -16.77
CA GLN A 269 -13.71 -21.09 -15.74
C GLN A 269 -13.57 -20.48 -14.34
N ILE A 270 -12.42 -19.91 -13.98
CA ILE A 270 -12.24 -19.20 -12.71
C ILE A 270 -13.27 -18.07 -12.63
N VAL A 271 -13.41 -17.26 -13.67
CA VAL A 271 -14.38 -16.17 -13.69
C VAL A 271 -15.82 -16.69 -13.63
N GLN A 272 -16.15 -17.67 -14.48
CA GLN A 272 -17.53 -18.13 -14.66
C GLN A 272 -18.06 -19.00 -13.51
N GLU A 273 -17.22 -19.82 -12.90
CA GLU A 273 -17.62 -20.69 -11.80
C GLU A 273 -17.28 -20.07 -10.44
N HIS A 274 -16.04 -19.63 -10.24
CA HIS A 274 -15.63 -19.11 -8.94
C HIS A 274 -16.18 -17.70 -8.71
N LEU A 275 -15.87 -16.74 -9.58
CA LEU A 275 -16.20 -15.34 -9.30
C LEU A 275 -17.70 -15.03 -9.44
N LEU A 276 -18.39 -15.65 -10.40
CA LEU A 276 -19.83 -15.44 -10.59
C LEU A 276 -20.71 -16.32 -9.70
N LYS A 277 -20.33 -17.58 -9.47
CA LYS A 277 -21.19 -18.55 -8.77
C LYS A 277 -20.65 -18.95 -7.40
N ASN A 278 -19.55 -18.35 -6.94
CA ASN A 278 -18.87 -18.70 -5.70
C ASN A 278 -18.47 -20.19 -5.62
N CYS A 279 -18.11 -20.80 -6.75
CA CYS A 279 -17.72 -22.22 -6.87
C CYS A 279 -16.25 -22.39 -7.32
N PRO A 280 -15.29 -22.50 -6.39
CA PRO A 280 -13.88 -22.67 -6.74
C PRO A 280 -13.60 -23.96 -7.53
N LEU A 281 -12.64 -23.88 -8.47
CA LEU A 281 -12.26 -25.03 -9.31
C LEU A 281 -11.36 -26.01 -8.54
N LYS A 282 -11.96 -26.97 -7.82
CA LYS A 282 -11.24 -27.93 -6.95
C LYS A 282 -9.99 -28.57 -7.58
N ALA A 283 -10.09 -29.01 -8.84
CA ALA A 283 -8.97 -29.65 -9.56
C ALA A 283 -7.74 -28.74 -9.74
N HIS A 284 -7.94 -27.43 -9.69
CA HIS A 284 -6.91 -26.42 -9.89
C HIS A 284 -6.51 -25.69 -8.61
N LEU A 285 -7.08 -26.02 -7.44
CA LEU A 285 -6.71 -25.36 -6.19
C LEU A 285 -5.25 -25.63 -5.79
N PHE A 286 -4.67 -24.62 -5.15
CA PHE A 286 -3.35 -24.68 -4.55
C PHE A 286 -3.31 -23.97 -3.18
N PRO A 287 -2.83 -24.62 -2.10
CA PRO A 287 -2.61 -26.06 -2.00
C PRO A 287 -3.92 -26.81 -2.33
N GLY A 288 -3.81 -28.01 -2.90
CA GLY A 288 -5.01 -28.84 -3.04
C GLY A 288 -5.43 -29.42 -1.69
N ASP A 289 -6.66 -29.91 -1.61
CA ASP A 289 -7.08 -30.84 -0.55
C ASP A 289 -6.18 -32.10 -0.55
#